data_AF-A0A2J0MEM0-F1
#
_entry.id   AF-A0A2J0MEM0-F1
#
_cell.length_a   1.000
_cell.length_b   1.000
_cell.length_c   1.000
_cell.angle_alpha   90.00
_cell.angle_beta   90.00
_cell.angle_gamma   90.00
#
_symmetry.space_group_name_H-M   'P 1'
#
loop_
_entity.id
_entity.type
_entity.pdbx_description
1 polymer ?
#
loop_
_entity_poly.entity_id
_entity_poly.type
_entity_poly.pdbx_seq_one_letter_code
_entity_poly.pdbx_strand_id
1 'polypeptide(L)'
;MKITFSNNPKKTEKEVLFVSVEPKNTDEIVKENGVKTLYLKCDEKDKMNLRKLFLLVRKMVILAKGVKAEKIAFDFNDFKFAKIKLSDEELGEIIGTQFDFANYEFVEYKTPTKEGFNFIKEVMILGANKEIQKAILKGHTIAGEVNKTRTLSNIPGGDMTPQILARKAKEAVKGLSVKVTVLGEKEMERQNMRAILSVGRGSDEESKFIIMEYKGGKKNDKPIILVGKGVTFDTGGINLKPSNSLLGMNMDMSGGASVIHTLALVAKMKLKKNVIGLIPSVENMASGKSYRPGDIVRSMSGKTIEILNTDAEGRVILADALTYAEKYNPEVVIDIATLTGAAIVALGERASAIFTDDDKLAKDFEEVGEKTGEYVWRLPMWEEYENEIKGFL
;
A
#
# COMPACT_ATOMS: atom_id res chain seq x y z
N MET A 1 0.02 -9.64 15.94
CA MET A 1 -1.26 -9.88 16.64
C MET A 1 -1.73 -11.28 16.29
N LYS A 2 -2.15 -12.07 17.29
CA LYS A 2 -2.65 -13.43 17.15
C LYS A 2 -4.18 -13.38 17.05
N ILE A 3 -4.76 -14.17 16.14
CA ILE A 3 -6.22 -14.32 16.01
C ILE A 3 -6.60 -15.72 16.51
N THR A 4 -7.57 -15.79 17.41
CA THR A 4 -8.12 -17.04 17.94
C THR A 4 -9.63 -17.06 17.81
N PHE A 5 -10.21 -18.26 17.80
CA PHE A 5 -11.64 -18.47 17.63
C PHE A 5 -12.17 -19.35 18.76
N SER A 6 -13.35 -19.03 19.29
CA SER A 6 -13.97 -19.80 20.36
C SER A 6 -15.50 -19.81 20.21
N ASN A 7 -16.12 -20.92 20.61
CA ASN A 7 -17.58 -21.01 20.74
C ASN A 7 -18.04 -20.83 22.19
N ASN A 8 -17.13 -20.63 23.14
CA ASN A 8 -17.45 -20.50 24.56
C ASN A 8 -16.82 -19.23 25.16
N PRO A 9 -17.61 -18.22 25.54
CA PRO A 9 -17.11 -16.99 26.16
C PRO A 9 -16.57 -17.23 27.58
N LYS A 10 -17.02 -18.29 28.28
CA LYS A 10 -16.76 -18.54 29.71
C LYS A 10 -15.36 -19.06 30.05
N LYS A 11 -14.44 -19.14 29.08
CA LYS A 11 -13.05 -19.58 29.29
C LYS A 11 -12.03 -18.48 29.10
N THR A 12 -12.44 -17.24 29.26
CA THR A 12 -11.60 -16.07 29.04
C THR A 12 -10.90 -15.65 30.33
N GLU A 13 -9.58 -15.61 30.24
CA GLU A 13 -8.64 -15.25 31.29
C GLU A 13 -9.01 -13.89 31.90
N LYS A 14 -8.66 -13.64 33.17
CA LYS A 14 -8.89 -12.36 33.88
C LYS A 14 -8.31 -11.12 33.15
N GLU A 15 -7.55 -11.31 32.08
CA GLU A 15 -6.82 -10.29 31.32
C GLU A 15 -7.45 -9.95 29.95
N VAL A 16 -8.59 -10.54 29.60
CA VAL A 16 -9.27 -10.26 28.31
C VAL A 16 -10.31 -9.14 28.47
N LEU A 17 -10.21 -8.11 27.63
CA LEU A 17 -11.25 -7.08 27.50
C LEU A 17 -12.31 -7.58 26.52
N PHE A 18 -13.52 -7.82 26.99
CA PHE A 18 -14.64 -8.06 26.10
C PHE A 18 -15.06 -6.78 25.39
N VAL A 19 -15.50 -6.90 24.15
CA VAL A 19 -16.04 -5.81 23.37
C VAL A 19 -17.42 -6.23 22.91
N SER A 20 -18.40 -5.36 23.12
CA SER A 20 -19.73 -5.54 22.56
C SER A 20 -20.18 -4.28 21.85
N VAL A 21 -20.94 -4.44 20.78
CA VAL A 21 -21.50 -3.32 20.01
C VAL A 21 -22.97 -3.15 20.38
N GLU A 22 -23.30 -2.01 20.97
CA GLU A 22 -24.68 -1.68 21.32
C GLU A 22 -25.06 -0.27 20.83
N PRO A 23 -26.32 -0.03 20.47
CA PRO A 23 -26.84 1.31 20.21
C PRO A 23 -26.96 2.09 21.54
N LYS A 24 -25.81 2.46 22.13
CA LYS A 24 -25.71 3.30 23.33
C LYS A 24 -25.37 4.74 22.98
N ASN A 25 -25.60 5.65 23.92
CA ASN A 25 -25.28 7.07 23.74
C ASN A 25 -23.77 7.38 23.82
N THR A 26 -22.99 6.56 24.53
CA THR A 26 -21.55 6.74 24.79
C THR A 26 -20.81 5.41 24.77
N ASP A 27 -19.52 5.47 24.43
CA ASP A 27 -18.59 4.36 24.68
C ASP A 27 -18.30 4.27 26.17
N GLU A 28 -18.38 3.07 26.74
CA GLU A 28 -18.15 2.89 28.17
C GLU A 28 -17.50 1.56 28.49
N ILE A 29 -16.79 1.51 29.62
CA ILE A 29 -16.21 0.29 30.14
C ILE A 29 -16.91 -0.05 31.43
N VAL A 30 -17.51 -1.23 31.47
CA VAL A 30 -18.22 -1.75 32.63
C VAL A 30 -17.51 -2.99 33.13
N LYS A 31 -17.48 -3.18 34.45
CA LYS A 31 -16.96 -4.39 35.09
C LYS A 31 -18.09 -5.10 35.82
N GLU A 32 -18.51 -6.24 35.31
CA GLU A 32 -19.57 -7.07 35.88
C GLU A 32 -19.07 -8.49 36.10
N ASN A 33 -19.35 -9.06 37.29
CA ASN A 33 -18.95 -10.43 37.63
C ASN A 33 -17.45 -10.75 37.38
N GLY A 34 -16.59 -9.73 37.52
CA GLY A 34 -15.14 -9.85 37.29
C GLY A 34 -14.69 -9.72 35.83
N VAL A 35 -15.61 -9.58 34.87
CA VAL A 35 -15.34 -9.40 33.44
C VAL A 35 -15.36 -7.91 33.10
N LYS A 36 -14.36 -7.44 32.36
CA LYS A 36 -14.30 -6.05 31.86
C LYS A 36 -14.82 -6.04 30.42
N THR A 37 -15.85 -5.24 30.16
CA THR A 37 -16.48 -5.10 28.84
C THR A 37 -16.42 -3.66 28.38
N LEU A 38 -15.91 -3.44 27.17
CA LEU A 38 -15.99 -2.20 26.41
C LEU A 38 -17.24 -2.25 25.54
N TYR A 39 -18.24 -1.44 25.89
CA TYR A 39 -19.41 -1.21 25.05
C TYR A 39 -19.08 -0.12 24.05
N LEU A 40 -19.10 -0.49 22.77
CA LEU A 40 -18.90 0.43 21.66
C LEU A 40 -20.23 1.04 21.26
N LYS A 41 -20.29 2.36 21.29
CA LYS A 41 -21.34 3.12 20.63
C LYS A 41 -21.25 2.91 19.13
N CYS A 42 -22.33 2.44 18.53
CA CYS A 42 -22.61 2.55 17.11
C CYS A 42 -23.81 3.47 16.86
N ASP A 43 -23.99 3.90 15.60
CA ASP A 43 -25.23 4.53 15.19
C ASP A 43 -26.39 3.53 15.27
N GLU A 44 -27.62 4.03 15.19
CA GLU A 44 -28.80 3.17 15.02
C GLU A 44 -28.56 2.19 13.86
N LYS A 45 -28.99 0.93 14.04
CA LYS A 45 -28.65 -0.18 13.12
C LYS A 45 -29.05 0.11 11.67
N ASP A 46 -30.09 0.90 11.46
CA ASP A 46 -30.61 1.32 10.15
C ASP A 46 -29.87 2.55 9.57
N LYS A 47 -29.00 3.21 10.32
CA LYS A 47 -28.12 4.31 9.87
C LYS A 47 -26.69 3.86 9.59
N MET A 48 -26.39 2.59 9.85
CA MET A 48 -25.10 1.98 9.55
C MET A 48 -24.91 1.80 8.03
N ASN A 49 -23.71 2.14 7.56
CA ASN A 49 -23.25 1.91 6.20
C ASN A 49 -21.85 1.27 6.25
N LEU A 50 -21.34 0.84 5.09
CA LEU A 50 -20.05 0.15 4.98
C LEU A 50 -18.91 0.96 5.63
N ARG A 51 -18.87 2.28 5.41
CA ARG A 51 -17.82 3.13 5.98
C ARG A 51 -17.89 3.21 7.50
N LYS A 52 -19.09 3.35 8.06
CA LYS A 52 -19.30 3.37 9.52
C LYS A 52 -18.92 2.04 10.15
N LEU A 53 -19.17 0.92 9.47
CA LEU A 53 -18.71 -0.40 9.89
C LEU A 53 -17.17 -0.46 9.96
N PHE A 54 -16.46 0.05 8.95
CA PHE A 54 -14.99 0.08 8.98
C PHE A 54 -14.48 0.87 10.18
N LEU A 55 -15.03 2.07 10.39
CA LEU A 55 -14.66 2.93 11.51
C LEU A 55 -14.99 2.29 12.86
N LEU A 56 -16.10 1.56 12.97
CA LEU A 56 -16.49 0.86 14.20
C LEU A 56 -15.50 -0.27 14.55
N VAL A 57 -15.09 -1.07 13.58
CA VAL A 57 -14.05 -2.11 13.80
C VAL A 57 -12.72 -1.46 14.20
N ARG A 58 -12.34 -0.35 13.58
CA ARG A 58 -11.11 0.37 13.97
C ARG A 58 -11.22 0.96 15.38
N LYS A 59 -12.37 1.55 15.71
CA LYS A 59 -12.67 2.16 17.01
C LYS A 59 -12.53 1.15 18.16
N MET A 60 -12.98 -0.09 17.96
CA MET A 60 -12.75 -1.19 18.90
C MET A 60 -11.29 -1.28 19.33
N VAL A 61 -10.38 -1.36 18.36
CA VAL A 61 -8.95 -1.52 18.60
C VAL A 61 -8.34 -0.28 19.22
N ILE A 62 -8.70 0.91 18.72
CA ILE A 62 -8.18 2.19 19.23
C ILE A 62 -8.56 2.38 20.71
N LEU A 63 -9.82 2.15 21.08
CA LEU A 63 -10.28 2.29 22.46
C LEU A 63 -9.69 1.21 23.37
N ALA A 64 -9.57 -0.03 22.89
CA ALA A 64 -8.89 -1.10 23.63
C ALA A 64 -7.42 -0.76 23.93
N LYS A 65 -6.68 -0.21 22.94
CA LYS A 65 -5.32 0.30 23.14
C LYS A 65 -5.28 1.46 24.14
N GLY A 66 -6.27 2.35 24.09
CA GLY A 66 -6.41 3.49 25.02
C GLY A 66 -6.52 3.07 26.49
N VAL A 67 -7.08 1.89 26.76
CA VAL A 67 -7.15 1.31 28.12
C VAL A 67 -6.11 0.23 28.39
N LYS A 68 -5.05 0.20 27.57
CA LYS A 68 -3.90 -0.72 27.68
C LYS A 68 -4.30 -2.20 27.69
N ALA A 69 -5.38 -2.56 27.00
CA ALA A 69 -5.72 -3.96 26.80
C ALA A 69 -4.76 -4.59 25.79
N GLU A 70 -4.22 -5.76 26.11
CA GLU A 70 -3.40 -6.54 25.16
C GLU A 70 -4.19 -7.65 24.47
N LYS A 71 -5.31 -8.07 25.08
CA LYS A 71 -6.19 -9.14 24.58
C LYS A 71 -7.62 -8.63 24.54
N ILE A 72 -8.28 -8.80 23.40
CA ILE A 72 -9.70 -8.46 23.24
C ILE A 72 -10.51 -9.68 22.81
N ALA A 73 -11.79 -9.73 23.19
CA ALA A 73 -12.74 -10.72 22.71
C ALA A 73 -14.05 -10.06 22.27
N PHE A 74 -14.63 -10.49 21.14
CA PHE A 74 -15.93 -9.99 20.68
C PHE A 74 -16.72 -11.07 19.93
N ASP A 75 -18.04 -10.92 19.87
CA ASP A 75 -18.90 -11.78 19.04
C ASP A 75 -18.95 -11.25 17.60
N PHE A 76 -18.70 -12.12 16.63
CA PHE A 76 -18.77 -11.77 15.20
C PHE A 76 -20.13 -11.17 14.82
N ASN A 77 -21.21 -11.63 15.45
CA ASN A 77 -22.57 -11.17 15.13
C ASN A 77 -22.84 -9.74 15.61
N ASP A 78 -22.05 -9.19 16.54
CA ASP A 78 -22.18 -7.79 16.99
C ASP A 78 -21.90 -6.80 15.86
N PHE A 79 -21.18 -7.23 14.81
CA PHE A 79 -20.85 -6.42 13.64
C PHE A 79 -21.77 -6.67 12.43
N LYS A 80 -22.85 -7.46 12.60
CA LYS A 80 -23.85 -7.68 11.55
C LYS A 80 -24.95 -6.61 11.61
N PHE A 81 -25.10 -5.86 10.52
CA PHE A 81 -26.11 -4.82 10.38
C PHE A 81 -27.00 -5.08 9.17
N ALA A 82 -28.32 -5.12 9.38
CA ALA A 82 -29.29 -5.56 8.37
C ALA A 82 -29.27 -4.73 7.06
N LYS A 83 -28.91 -3.44 7.11
CA LYS A 83 -28.81 -2.60 5.90
C LYS A 83 -27.52 -2.79 5.12
N ILE A 84 -26.48 -3.33 5.75
CA ILE A 84 -25.21 -3.61 5.09
C ILE A 84 -25.31 -5.02 4.50
N LYS A 85 -25.58 -5.08 3.19
CA LYS A 85 -25.73 -6.34 2.44
C LYS A 85 -24.36 -6.95 2.13
N LEU A 86 -23.70 -7.47 3.15
CA LEU A 86 -22.47 -8.25 3.03
C LEU A 86 -22.76 -9.71 3.32
N SER A 87 -22.08 -10.60 2.61
CA SER A 87 -21.91 -11.99 3.05
C SER A 87 -21.09 -12.05 4.33
N ASP A 88 -21.19 -13.17 5.04
CA ASP A 88 -20.42 -13.42 6.25
C ASP A 88 -18.90 -13.47 5.96
N GLU A 89 -18.53 -13.93 4.76
CA GLU A 89 -17.15 -13.92 4.27
C GLU A 89 -16.65 -12.48 4.03
N GLU A 90 -17.42 -11.63 3.36
CA GLU A 90 -17.03 -10.23 3.13
C GLU A 90 -16.88 -9.49 4.46
N LEU A 91 -17.82 -9.67 5.40
CA LEU A 91 -17.71 -9.09 6.74
C LEU A 91 -16.48 -9.62 7.48
N GLY A 92 -16.19 -10.92 7.38
CA GLY A 92 -14.99 -11.54 7.96
C GLY A 92 -13.71 -10.90 7.44
N GLU A 93 -13.58 -10.74 6.11
CA GLU A 93 -12.42 -10.10 5.49
C GLU A 93 -12.27 -8.63 5.91
N ILE A 94 -13.38 -7.88 5.96
CA ILE A 94 -13.41 -6.50 6.46
C ILE A 94 -12.94 -6.45 7.91
N ILE A 95 -13.49 -7.27 8.80
CA ILE A 95 -13.07 -7.29 10.20
C ILE A 95 -11.56 -7.58 10.28
N GLY A 96 -11.11 -8.63 9.59
CA GLY A 96 -9.70 -9.02 9.47
C GLY A 96 -8.78 -7.87 9.05
N THR A 97 -9.16 -7.11 8.03
CA THR A 97 -8.33 -6.00 7.54
C THR A 97 -8.34 -4.81 8.49
N GLN A 98 -9.52 -4.39 8.95
CA GLN A 98 -9.69 -3.12 9.64
C GLN A 98 -9.08 -3.13 11.05
N PHE A 99 -9.09 -4.25 11.78
CA PHE A 99 -8.45 -4.28 13.09
C PHE A 99 -6.92 -4.20 12.99
N ASP A 100 -6.29 -4.80 11.97
CA ASP A 100 -4.84 -4.69 11.77
C ASP A 100 -4.44 -3.29 11.35
N PHE A 101 -5.27 -2.63 10.54
CA PHE A 101 -5.06 -1.21 10.21
C PHE A 101 -5.11 -0.32 11.44
N ALA A 102 -6.04 -0.57 12.37
CA ALA A 102 -6.12 0.21 13.61
C ALA A 102 -5.03 -0.13 14.63
N ASN A 103 -4.52 -1.36 14.62
CA ASN A 103 -3.46 -1.78 15.54
C ASN A 103 -2.08 -1.26 15.10
N TYR A 104 -1.88 -1.03 13.80
CA TYR A 104 -0.62 -0.56 13.23
C TYR A 104 -0.17 0.78 13.80
N GLU A 105 1.09 0.84 14.25
CA GLU A 105 1.82 2.07 14.49
C GLU A 105 3.26 1.90 14.04
N PHE A 106 3.81 2.91 13.39
CA PHE A 106 5.24 2.96 13.08
C PHE A 106 6.01 3.45 14.31
N VAL A 107 6.67 2.51 14.99
CA VAL A 107 7.37 2.74 16.26
C VAL A 107 8.88 2.47 16.18
N GLU A 108 9.40 2.13 15.01
CA GLU A 108 10.79 1.70 14.79
C GLU A 108 11.82 2.72 15.29
N TYR A 109 11.53 4.02 15.10
CA TYR A 109 12.39 5.13 15.56
C TYR A 109 11.92 5.77 16.88
N LYS A 110 10.93 5.19 17.57
CA LYS A 110 10.43 5.71 18.85
C LYS A 110 11.11 5.01 20.02
N THR A 111 11.41 5.76 21.08
CA THR A 111 11.81 5.16 22.36
C THR A 111 10.56 4.61 23.06
N PRO A 112 10.53 3.33 23.47
CA PRO A 112 9.39 2.77 24.18
C PRO A 112 9.26 3.41 25.57
N THR A 113 8.02 3.48 26.08
CA THR A 113 7.80 3.80 27.50
C THR A 113 8.26 2.64 28.39
N LYS A 114 8.29 2.83 29.73
CA LYS A 114 8.56 1.73 30.67
C LYS A 114 7.61 0.54 30.50
N GLU A 115 6.39 0.80 30.05
CA GLU A 115 5.34 -0.19 29.84
C GLU A 115 5.31 -0.71 28.39
N GLY A 116 6.23 -0.25 27.54
CA GLY A 116 6.28 -0.57 26.12
C GLY A 116 5.34 0.28 25.26
N PHE A 117 4.96 -0.26 24.11
CA PHE A 117 3.95 0.31 23.21
C PHE A 117 2.63 -0.43 23.40
N ASN A 118 1.52 0.31 23.35
CA ASN A 118 0.19 -0.25 23.54
C ASN A 118 -0.28 -0.92 22.24
N PHE A 119 -0.08 -2.23 22.11
CA PHE A 119 -0.58 -3.01 20.98
C PHE A 119 -1.55 -4.09 21.43
N ILE A 120 -2.56 -4.36 20.61
CA ILE A 120 -3.35 -5.57 20.75
C ILE A 120 -2.50 -6.76 20.30
N LYS A 121 -2.22 -7.67 21.23
CA LYS A 121 -1.43 -8.89 21.01
C LYS A 121 -2.33 -10.05 20.59
N GLU A 122 -3.56 -10.13 21.09
CA GLU A 122 -4.51 -11.20 20.75
C GLU A 122 -5.94 -10.67 20.55
N VAL A 123 -6.61 -11.21 19.52
CA VAL A 123 -8.03 -10.99 19.24
C VAL A 123 -8.73 -12.34 19.22
N MET A 124 -9.66 -12.56 20.16
CA MET A 124 -10.51 -13.74 20.21
C MET A 124 -11.89 -13.42 19.61
N ILE A 125 -12.29 -14.19 18.60
CA ILE A 125 -13.54 -13.94 17.87
C ILE A 125 -14.50 -15.09 18.17
N LEU A 126 -15.68 -14.73 18.69
CA LEU A 126 -16.75 -15.67 19.02
C LEU A 126 -17.76 -15.78 17.87
N GLY A 127 -18.42 -16.93 17.75
CA GLY A 127 -19.50 -17.11 16.77
C GLY A 127 -19.06 -17.22 15.29
N ALA A 128 -17.75 -17.35 15.02
CA ALA A 128 -17.20 -17.50 13.68
C ALA A 128 -17.12 -18.98 13.27
N ASN A 129 -17.91 -19.40 12.26
CA ASN A 129 -17.78 -20.71 11.61
C ASN A 129 -16.49 -20.82 10.77
N LYS A 130 -16.21 -21.98 10.17
CA LYS A 130 -14.94 -22.22 9.46
C LYS A 130 -14.74 -21.28 8.26
N GLU A 131 -15.82 -20.92 7.58
CA GLU A 131 -15.82 -20.04 6.41
C GLU A 131 -15.48 -18.60 6.83
N ILE A 132 -16.13 -18.10 7.88
CA ILE A 132 -15.84 -16.79 8.49
C ILE A 132 -14.39 -16.75 8.99
N GLN A 133 -13.92 -17.79 9.67
CA GLN A 133 -12.55 -17.88 10.17
C GLN A 133 -11.52 -17.73 9.03
N LYS A 134 -11.73 -18.42 7.91
CA LYS A 134 -10.86 -18.31 6.72
C LYS A 134 -10.88 -16.89 6.16
N ALA A 135 -12.04 -16.25 6.08
CA ALA A 135 -12.17 -14.90 5.56
C ALA A 135 -11.47 -13.86 6.47
N ILE A 136 -11.62 -13.98 7.78
CA ILE A 136 -10.90 -13.14 8.75
C ILE A 136 -9.39 -13.30 8.60
N LEU A 137 -8.89 -14.54 8.52
CA LEU A 137 -7.46 -14.80 8.34
C LEU A 137 -6.94 -14.31 6.98
N LYS A 138 -7.77 -14.33 5.93
CA LYS A 138 -7.47 -13.70 4.64
C LYS A 138 -7.31 -12.19 4.82
N GLY A 139 -8.27 -11.52 5.45
CA GLY A 139 -8.22 -10.08 5.74
C GLY A 139 -6.98 -9.68 6.57
N HIS A 140 -6.68 -10.46 7.62
CA HIS A 140 -5.46 -10.30 8.43
C HIS A 140 -4.18 -10.39 7.59
N THR A 141 -4.12 -11.34 6.66
CA THR A 141 -2.96 -11.51 5.75
C THR A 141 -2.81 -10.32 4.81
N ILE A 142 -3.92 -9.83 4.23
CA ILE A 142 -3.95 -8.65 3.36
C ILE A 142 -3.44 -7.43 4.13
N ALA A 143 -4.03 -7.14 5.29
CA ALA A 143 -3.64 -5.98 6.08
C ALA A 143 -2.21 -6.06 6.61
N GLY A 144 -1.71 -7.27 6.89
CA GLY A 144 -0.31 -7.49 7.23
C GLY A 144 0.67 -7.04 6.14
N GLU A 145 0.36 -7.26 4.85
CA GLU A 145 1.20 -6.79 3.75
C GLU A 145 1.01 -5.28 3.49
N VAL A 146 -0.21 -4.75 3.58
CA VAL A 146 -0.46 -3.30 3.50
C VAL A 146 0.29 -2.53 4.60
N ASN A 147 0.30 -3.05 5.83
CA ASN A 147 1.04 -2.44 6.93
C ASN A 147 2.56 -2.50 6.71
N LYS A 148 3.08 -3.52 6.01
CA LYS A 148 4.50 -3.55 5.63
C LYS A 148 4.82 -2.57 4.52
N THR A 149 3.90 -2.33 3.58
CA THR A 149 3.99 -1.19 2.65
C THR A 149 4.12 0.12 3.42
N ARG A 150 3.23 0.36 4.39
CA ARG A 150 3.30 1.55 5.26
C ARG A 150 4.63 1.65 5.99
N THR A 151 5.13 0.55 6.55
CA THR A 151 6.43 0.54 7.23
C THR A 151 7.55 0.92 6.27
N LEU A 152 7.56 0.36 5.05
CA LEU A 152 8.59 0.65 4.07
C LEU A 152 8.57 2.13 3.64
N SER A 153 7.39 2.67 3.37
CA SER A 153 7.18 4.10 3.04
C SER A 153 7.55 5.05 4.18
N ASN A 154 7.36 4.63 5.44
CA ASN A 154 7.64 5.47 6.61
C ASN A 154 9.12 5.52 7.00
N ILE A 155 9.97 4.65 6.45
CA ILE A 155 11.41 4.69 6.74
C ILE A 155 11.98 6.01 6.18
N PRO A 156 12.78 6.76 6.96
CA PRO A 156 13.42 8.00 6.50
C PRO A 156 14.30 7.77 5.26
N GLY A 157 14.43 8.79 4.40
CA GLY A 157 15.19 8.69 3.15
C GLY A 157 16.63 8.22 3.34
N GLY A 158 17.32 8.74 4.38
CA GLY A 158 18.69 8.31 4.72
C GLY A 158 18.83 6.85 5.13
N ASP A 159 17.73 6.20 5.55
CA ASP A 159 17.70 4.78 5.95
C ASP A 159 17.05 3.88 4.87
N MET A 160 16.57 4.46 3.76
CA MET A 160 15.88 3.78 2.67
C MET A 160 16.46 4.16 1.31
N THR A 161 17.72 3.83 1.04
CA THR A 161 18.32 4.06 -0.29
C THR A 161 17.83 3.05 -1.34
N PRO A 162 18.05 3.25 -2.65
CA PRO A 162 17.64 2.30 -3.69
C PRO A 162 18.20 0.89 -3.48
N GLN A 163 19.43 0.80 -2.98
CA GLN A 163 20.07 -0.46 -2.61
C GLN A 163 19.36 -1.14 -1.42
N ILE A 164 18.92 -0.37 -0.43
CA ILE A 164 18.14 -0.88 0.71
C ILE A 164 16.75 -1.32 0.25
N LEU A 165 16.07 -0.55 -0.61
CA LEU A 165 14.78 -0.93 -1.17
C LEU A 165 14.87 -2.27 -1.93
N ALA A 166 15.91 -2.45 -2.73
CA ALA A 166 16.18 -3.70 -3.43
C ALA A 166 16.41 -4.89 -2.48
N ARG A 167 17.10 -4.66 -1.35
CA ARG A 167 17.26 -5.67 -0.29
C ARG A 167 15.93 -5.98 0.38
N LYS A 168 15.11 -4.96 0.69
CA LYS A 168 13.79 -5.11 1.30
C LYS A 168 12.83 -5.88 0.40
N ALA A 169 12.91 -5.69 -0.92
CA ALA A 169 12.16 -6.50 -1.89
C ALA A 169 12.50 -8.00 -1.79
N LYS A 170 13.79 -8.35 -1.65
CA LYS A 170 14.23 -9.75 -1.44
C LYS A 170 13.76 -10.29 -0.09
N GLU A 171 13.83 -9.49 0.97
CA GLU A 171 13.36 -9.85 2.31
C GLU A 171 11.85 -10.13 2.33
N ALA A 172 11.05 -9.28 1.67
CA ALA A 172 9.59 -9.36 1.63
C ALA A 172 9.08 -10.70 1.07
N VAL A 173 9.82 -11.31 0.15
CA VAL A 173 9.44 -12.55 -0.53
C VAL A 173 10.30 -13.76 -0.14
N LYS A 174 11.12 -13.64 0.91
CA LYS A 174 11.96 -14.74 1.39
C LYS A 174 11.10 -15.97 1.73
N GLY A 175 11.43 -17.11 1.13
CA GLY A 175 10.69 -18.36 1.30
C GLY A 175 9.39 -18.47 0.49
N LEU A 176 9.09 -17.49 -0.37
CA LEU A 176 7.96 -17.52 -1.31
C LEU A 176 8.44 -17.85 -2.73
N SER A 177 7.50 -18.25 -3.59
CA SER A 177 7.77 -18.58 -4.99
C SER A 177 7.85 -17.31 -5.89
N VAL A 178 8.68 -16.34 -5.49
CA VAL A 178 8.93 -15.10 -6.24
C VAL A 178 10.42 -14.99 -6.52
N LYS A 179 10.78 -14.84 -7.80
CA LYS A 179 12.18 -14.59 -8.19
C LYS A 179 12.43 -13.08 -8.18
N VAL A 180 13.49 -12.64 -7.51
CA VAL A 180 13.91 -11.23 -7.51
C VAL A 180 15.22 -11.07 -8.26
N THR A 181 15.21 -10.24 -9.30
CA THR A 181 16.40 -9.81 -10.05
C THR A 181 16.60 -8.32 -9.82
N VAL A 182 17.84 -7.87 -9.63
CA VAL A 182 18.16 -6.45 -9.43
C VAL A 182 19.23 -6.08 -10.44
N LEU A 183 18.94 -5.09 -11.28
CA LEU A 183 19.89 -4.52 -12.23
C LEU A 183 20.55 -3.30 -11.57
N GLY A 184 21.88 -3.23 -11.63
CA GLY A 184 22.62 -2.02 -11.29
C GLY A 184 22.76 -1.11 -12.51
N GLU A 185 23.50 -0.02 -12.35
CA GLU A 185 23.64 1.00 -13.38
C GLU A 185 24.30 0.47 -14.66
N LYS A 186 25.31 -0.40 -14.53
CA LYS A 186 25.98 -1.04 -15.68
C LYS A 186 25.05 -1.95 -16.47
N GLU A 187 24.19 -2.72 -15.81
CA GLU A 187 23.20 -3.56 -16.47
C GLU A 187 22.10 -2.72 -17.15
N MET A 188 21.68 -1.62 -16.51
CA MET A 188 20.71 -0.68 -17.08
C MET A 188 21.27 0.05 -18.30
N GLU A 189 22.54 0.44 -18.28
CA GLU A 189 23.23 1.08 -19.41
C GLU A 189 23.27 0.16 -20.63
N ARG A 190 23.61 -1.12 -20.45
CA ARG A 190 23.57 -2.14 -21.51
C ARG A 190 22.17 -2.36 -22.09
N GLN A 191 21.13 -2.03 -21.33
CA GLN A 191 19.74 -2.11 -21.77
C GLN A 191 19.19 -0.77 -22.27
N ASN A 192 20.04 0.25 -22.43
CA ASN A 192 19.68 1.60 -22.87
C ASN A 192 18.66 2.30 -21.97
N MET A 193 18.59 1.94 -20.69
CA MET A 193 17.69 2.59 -19.71
C MET A 193 18.28 3.92 -19.24
N ARG A 194 18.50 4.86 -20.17
CA ARG A 194 19.19 6.12 -19.84
C ARG A 194 18.28 7.15 -19.19
N ALA A 195 16.96 6.99 -19.24
CA ALA A 195 16.04 7.90 -18.56
C ALA A 195 16.14 7.74 -17.04
N ILE A 196 16.05 6.50 -16.55
CA ILE A 196 16.24 6.22 -15.11
C ILE A 196 17.64 6.60 -14.63
N LEU A 197 18.69 6.27 -15.41
CA LEU A 197 20.07 6.62 -15.07
C LEU A 197 20.28 8.14 -15.00
N SER A 198 19.61 8.92 -15.86
CA SER A 198 19.75 10.38 -15.86
C SER A 198 19.15 11.03 -14.62
N VAL A 199 18.08 10.46 -14.06
CA VAL A 199 17.49 10.94 -12.80
C VAL A 199 18.44 10.65 -11.62
N GLY A 200 18.89 9.39 -11.49
CA GLY A 200 19.66 8.98 -10.31
C GLY A 200 21.12 9.44 -10.29
N ARG A 201 21.71 9.85 -11.43
CA ARG A 201 23.15 10.25 -11.51
C ARG A 201 23.57 11.39 -10.58
N GLY A 202 22.60 12.13 -10.03
CA GLY A 202 22.82 13.20 -9.08
C GLY A 202 23.15 12.72 -7.66
N SER A 203 22.76 11.49 -7.30
CA SER A 203 23.04 10.90 -5.98
C SER A 203 24.36 10.11 -5.98
N ASP A 204 24.93 9.92 -4.79
CA ASP A 204 25.99 8.95 -4.55
C ASP A 204 25.43 7.52 -4.32
N GLU A 205 24.13 7.38 -4.07
CA GLU A 205 23.43 6.10 -4.00
C GLU A 205 23.07 5.61 -5.41
N GLU A 206 23.65 4.47 -5.81
CA GLU A 206 23.44 3.90 -7.15
C GLU A 206 21.97 3.56 -7.41
N SER A 207 21.51 3.88 -8.62
CA SER A 207 20.18 3.50 -9.10
C SER A 207 20.03 1.98 -9.21
N LYS A 208 18.84 1.46 -8.91
CA LYS A 208 18.51 0.04 -9.01
C LYS A 208 17.21 -0.17 -9.78
N PHE A 209 17.18 -1.15 -10.67
CA PHE A 209 15.93 -1.61 -11.28
C PHE A 209 15.58 -2.99 -10.72
N ILE A 210 14.51 -3.06 -9.93
CA ILE A 210 14.10 -4.26 -9.21
C ILE A 210 13.00 -4.96 -10.01
N ILE A 211 13.19 -6.24 -10.28
CA ILE A 211 12.26 -7.10 -11.03
C ILE A 211 11.83 -8.24 -10.12
N MET A 212 10.54 -8.38 -9.89
CA MET A 212 9.95 -9.43 -9.05
C MET A 212 9.01 -10.28 -9.90
N GLU A 213 9.33 -11.55 -10.13
CA GLU A 213 8.54 -12.45 -10.98
C GLU A 213 7.83 -13.52 -10.13
N TYR A 214 6.49 -13.47 -10.09
CA TYR A 214 5.65 -14.53 -9.55
C TYR A 214 4.94 -15.29 -10.69
N LYS A 215 5.15 -16.61 -10.76
CA LYS A 215 4.61 -17.48 -11.82
C LYS A 215 3.60 -18.48 -11.24
N GLY A 216 2.46 -17.99 -10.77
CA GLY A 216 1.38 -18.81 -10.20
C GLY A 216 0.34 -19.30 -11.23
N GLY A 217 0.35 -18.74 -12.44
CA GLY A 217 -0.54 -19.13 -13.54
C GLY A 217 0.03 -20.27 -14.38
N LYS A 218 -0.57 -20.51 -15.55
CA LYS A 218 0.01 -21.44 -16.53
C LYS A 218 1.23 -20.78 -17.17
N LYS A 219 2.16 -21.62 -17.66
CA LYS A 219 3.44 -21.18 -18.24
C LYS A 219 3.33 -20.11 -19.33
N ASN A 220 2.25 -20.18 -20.14
CA ASN A 220 2.04 -19.30 -21.30
C ASN A 220 0.95 -18.25 -21.06
N ASP A 221 0.41 -18.13 -19.85
CA ASP A 221 -0.54 -17.07 -19.55
C ASP A 221 0.20 -15.73 -19.57
N LYS A 222 -0.36 -14.75 -20.28
CA LYS A 222 0.15 -13.38 -20.30
C LYS A 222 0.17 -12.83 -18.86
N PRO A 223 1.27 -12.19 -18.42
CA PRO A 223 1.36 -11.69 -17.05
C PRO A 223 0.60 -10.37 -16.87
N ILE A 224 0.17 -10.14 -15.63
CA ILE A 224 -0.17 -8.80 -15.13
C ILE A 224 1.14 -8.14 -14.69
N ILE A 225 1.42 -6.92 -15.16
CA ILE A 225 2.61 -6.17 -14.74
C ILE A 225 2.18 -5.01 -13.84
N LEU A 226 2.83 -4.91 -12.69
CA LEU A 226 2.70 -3.80 -11.75
C LEU A 226 4.00 -3.01 -11.77
N VAL A 227 3.94 -1.71 -12.05
CA VAL A 227 5.11 -0.82 -12.07
C VAL A 227 5.00 0.17 -10.91
N GLY A 228 5.98 0.22 -10.01
CA GLY A 228 5.93 1.09 -8.83
C GLY A 228 7.00 2.16 -8.87
N LYS A 229 6.63 3.45 -8.81
CA LYS A 229 7.60 4.55 -8.66
C LYS A 229 8.45 4.32 -7.41
N GLY A 230 9.78 4.27 -7.57
CA GLY A 230 10.74 3.93 -6.51
C GLY A 230 11.70 5.07 -6.16
N VAL A 231 11.25 6.33 -6.16
CA VAL A 231 12.09 7.47 -5.79
C VAL A 231 12.23 7.50 -4.27
N THR A 232 13.38 7.06 -3.79
CA THR A 232 13.63 6.83 -2.35
C THR A 232 13.73 8.11 -1.54
N PHE A 233 14.21 9.17 -2.17
CA PHE A 233 14.08 10.53 -1.69
C PHE A 233 14.06 11.47 -2.90
N ASP A 234 13.19 12.48 -2.84
CA ASP A 234 13.01 13.44 -3.92
C ASP A 234 13.26 14.86 -3.43
N THR A 235 14.43 15.43 -3.78
CA THR A 235 14.71 16.84 -3.54
C THR A 235 14.11 17.75 -4.63
N GLY A 236 13.63 17.16 -5.73
CA GLY A 236 13.36 17.84 -7.00
C GLY A 236 14.57 18.05 -7.89
N GLY A 237 15.75 17.55 -7.50
CA GLY A 237 16.99 17.76 -8.25
C GLY A 237 17.40 19.24 -8.32
N ILE A 238 17.80 19.71 -9.51
CA ILE A 238 18.19 21.12 -9.73
C ILE A 238 17.01 22.07 -9.51
N ASN A 239 15.79 21.66 -9.88
CA ASN A 239 14.55 22.32 -9.50
C ASN A 239 14.18 22.00 -8.04
N LEU A 240 15.02 22.44 -7.11
CA LEU A 240 14.91 22.11 -5.70
C LEU A 240 13.53 22.48 -5.14
N LYS A 241 12.89 21.53 -4.45
CA LYS A 241 11.63 21.75 -3.75
C LYS A 241 11.79 22.81 -2.64
N PRO A 242 10.76 23.62 -2.37
CA PRO A 242 10.72 24.46 -1.17
C PRO A 242 10.83 23.61 0.11
N SER A 243 11.38 24.18 1.19
CA SER A 243 11.67 23.46 2.43
C SER A 243 10.46 22.70 3.01
N ASN A 244 9.27 23.29 2.97
CA ASN A 244 8.05 22.66 3.48
C ASN A 244 7.57 21.48 2.62
N SER A 245 7.96 21.43 1.35
CA SER A 245 7.61 20.37 0.40
C SER A 245 8.60 19.21 0.39
N LEU A 246 9.78 19.37 1.01
CA LEU A 246 10.76 18.28 1.19
C LEU A 246 10.34 17.29 2.29
N LEU A 247 9.58 17.76 3.28
CA LEU A 247 9.07 16.89 4.34
C LEU A 247 8.11 15.86 3.75
N GLY A 248 8.37 14.58 4.06
CA GLY A 248 7.57 13.45 3.56
C GLY A 248 8.01 12.91 2.20
N MET A 249 9.04 13.48 1.55
CA MET A 249 9.53 12.96 0.25
C MET A 249 10.28 11.62 0.34
N ASN A 250 10.51 11.10 1.55
CA ASN A 250 10.87 9.70 1.73
C ASN A 250 9.73 8.73 1.32
N MET A 251 8.49 9.21 1.27
CA MET A 251 7.33 8.43 0.83
C MET A 251 7.19 8.38 -0.70
N ASP A 252 8.09 9.01 -1.46
CA ASP A 252 8.00 9.09 -2.92
C ASP A 252 8.35 7.76 -3.65
N MET A 253 8.61 6.73 -2.86
CA MET A 253 8.79 5.33 -3.25
C MET A 253 7.58 4.46 -2.86
N SER A 254 6.47 5.05 -2.40
CA SER A 254 5.29 4.30 -1.93
C SER A 254 4.64 3.45 -3.03
N GLY A 255 4.77 3.86 -4.29
CA GLY A 255 4.40 3.04 -5.44
C GLY A 255 5.23 1.75 -5.53
N GLY A 256 6.57 1.86 -5.41
CA GLY A 256 7.46 0.71 -5.33
C GLY A 256 7.18 -0.18 -4.11
N ALA A 257 6.93 0.42 -2.95
CA ALA A 257 6.57 -0.31 -1.73
C ALA A 257 5.29 -1.13 -1.89
N SER A 258 4.26 -0.54 -2.50
CA SER A 258 2.98 -1.22 -2.71
C SER A 258 3.12 -2.39 -3.69
N VAL A 259 3.92 -2.25 -4.76
CA VAL A 259 4.22 -3.35 -5.68
C VAL A 259 4.96 -4.48 -4.98
N ILE A 260 6.01 -4.19 -4.20
CA ILE A 260 6.78 -5.21 -3.46
C ILE A 260 5.87 -6.07 -2.59
N HIS A 261 5.02 -5.44 -1.78
CA HIS A 261 4.16 -6.16 -0.85
C HIS A 261 2.91 -6.74 -1.50
N THR A 262 2.46 -6.22 -2.64
CA THR A 262 1.44 -6.88 -3.48
C THR A 262 1.99 -8.21 -4.02
N LEU A 263 3.23 -8.25 -4.52
CA LEU A 263 3.85 -9.49 -4.99
C LEU A 263 4.03 -10.51 -3.84
N ALA A 264 4.41 -10.06 -2.65
CA ALA A 264 4.47 -10.91 -1.46
C ALA A 264 3.08 -11.48 -1.10
N LEU A 265 2.04 -10.65 -1.13
CA LEU A 265 0.66 -11.05 -0.85
C LEU A 265 0.14 -12.07 -1.86
N VAL A 266 0.31 -11.79 -3.15
CA VAL A 266 -0.09 -12.67 -4.27
C VAL A 266 0.55 -14.06 -4.11
N ALA A 267 1.84 -14.12 -3.75
CA ALA A 267 2.53 -15.38 -3.54
C ALA A 267 2.07 -16.12 -2.28
N LYS A 268 1.81 -15.42 -1.17
CA LYS A 268 1.24 -16.01 0.06
C LYS A 268 -0.15 -16.60 -0.17
N MET A 269 -0.96 -15.89 -0.94
CA MET A 269 -2.31 -16.32 -1.32
C MET A 269 -2.31 -17.38 -2.42
N LYS A 270 -1.14 -17.66 -3.02
CA LYS A 270 -0.97 -18.65 -4.10
C LYS A 270 -1.94 -18.40 -5.26
N LEU A 271 -2.11 -17.13 -5.67
CA LEU A 271 -3.04 -16.78 -6.74
C LEU A 271 -2.64 -17.46 -8.05
N LYS A 272 -3.62 -17.96 -8.79
CA LYS A 272 -3.38 -18.69 -10.05
C LYS A 272 -3.17 -17.76 -11.25
N LYS A 273 -2.26 -16.79 -11.11
CA LYS A 273 -1.93 -15.76 -12.10
C LYS A 273 -0.42 -15.52 -12.16
N ASN A 274 0.07 -15.12 -13.33
CA ASN A 274 1.44 -14.63 -13.49
C ASN A 274 1.43 -13.13 -13.18
N VAL A 275 2.24 -12.69 -12.21
CA VAL A 275 2.32 -11.28 -11.80
C VAL A 275 3.79 -10.88 -11.75
N ILE A 276 4.12 -9.75 -12.35
CA ILE A 276 5.49 -9.22 -12.39
C ILE A 276 5.48 -7.82 -11.81
N GLY A 277 6.35 -7.57 -10.83
CA GLY A 277 6.62 -6.24 -10.29
C GLY A 277 7.87 -5.63 -10.91
N LEU A 278 7.79 -4.39 -11.38
CA LEU A 278 8.92 -3.59 -11.87
C LEU A 278 9.03 -2.32 -11.03
N ILE A 279 10.18 -2.10 -10.37
CA ILE A 279 10.39 -0.94 -9.52
C ILE A 279 11.67 -0.22 -10.01
N PRO A 280 11.55 0.82 -10.83
CA PRO A 280 12.66 1.74 -11.09
C PRO A 280 12.94 2.54 -9.82
N SER A 281 14.11 2.30 -9.20
CA SER A 281 14.48 2.94 -7.95
C SER A 281 15.71 3.82 -8.08
N VAL A 282 15.54 5.07 -7.63
CA VAL A 282 16.54 6.13 -7.71
C VAL A 282 16.46 7.00 -6.45
N GLU A 283 17.43 7.88 -6.27
CA GLU A 283 17.35 9.02 -5.37
C GLU A 283 17.55 10.29 -6.22
N ASN A 284 16.61 11.23 -6.18
CA ASN A 284 16.66 12.45 -6.99
C ASN A 284 17.30 13.58 -6.16
N MET A 285 18.60 13.81 -6.39
CA MET A 285 19.42 14.73 -5.60
C MET A 285 19.91 15.91 -6.43
N ALA A 286 20.07 17.07 -5.78
CA ALA A 286 20.76 18.23 -6.32
C ALA A 286 22.28 18.10 -6.10
N SER A 287 23.04 17.94 -7.18
CA SER A 287 24.50 17.91 -7.16
C SER A 287 25.10 18.40 -8.47
N GLY A 288 26.43 18.53 -8.53
CA GLY A 288 27.13 18.88 -9.77
C GLY A 288 26.95 17.87 -10.91
N LYS A 289 26.53 16.63 -10.60
CA LYS A 289 26.30 15.55 -11.56
C LYS A 289 24.85 15.48 -12.05
N SER A 290 23.89 16.11 -11.37
CA SER A 290 22.47 16.00 -11.68
C SER A 290 22.14 16.38 -13.13
N TYR A 291 21.10 15.76 -13.66
CA TYR A 291 20.43 16.27 -14.85
C TYR A 291 19.78 17.63 -14.62
N ARG A 292 19.64 18.40 -15.69
CA ARG A 292 19.30 19.82 -15.65
C ARG A 292 18.08 20.12 -16.50
N PRO A 293 17.34 21.20 -16.18
CA PRO A 293 16.42 21.81 -17.12
C PRO A 293 17.10 22.07 -18.47
N GLY A 294 16.48 21.63 -19.56
CA GLY A 294 16.99 21.69 -20.93
C GLY A 294 17.82 20.47 -21.37
N ASP A 295 18.17 19.53 -20.47
CA ASP A 295 18.82 18.29 -20.89
C ASP A 295 17.86 17.46 -21.78
N ILE A 296 18.38 16.86 -22.85
CA ILE A 296 17.64 15.91 -23.69
C ILE A 296 18.13 14.50 -23.38
N VAL A 297 17.23 13.67 -22.85
CA VAL A 297 17.54 12.30 -22.42
C VAL A 297 16.92 11.29 -23.38
N ARG A 298 17.67 10.29 -23.80
CA ARG A 298 17.15 9.20 -24.65
C ARG A 298 16.69 8.02 -23.79
N SER A 299 15.40 7.74 -23.78
CA SER A 299 14.80 6.60 -23.07
C SER A 299 15.14 5.25 -23.72
N MET A 300 14.83 4.17 -23.01
CA MET A 300 14.92 2.78 -23.47
C MET A 300 14.14 2.53 -24.76
N SER A 301 13.02 3.24 -24.96
CA SER A 301 12.21 3.14 -26.19
C SER A 301 12.90 3.73 -27.42
N GLY A 302 14.01 4.45 -27.24
CA GLY A 302 14.69 5.22 -28.27
C GLY A 302 14.15 6.65 -28.42
N LYS A 303 12.97 6.97 -27.87
CA LYS A 303 12.42 8.33 -27.82
C LYS A 303 13.29 9.24 -26.95
N THR A 304 13.38 10.51 -27.34
CA THR A 304 14.02 11.58 -26.58
C THR A 304 13.01 12.30 -25.69
N ILE A 305 13.46 12.74 -24.52
CA ILE A 305 12.68 13.44 -23.50
C ILE A 305 13.43 14.74 -23.19
N GLU A 306 12.80 15.88 -23.46
CA GLU A 306 13.29 17.18 -23.02
C GLU A 306 12.92 17.39 -21.56
N ILE A 307 13.92 17.57 -20.70
CA ILE A 307 13.72 17.72 -19.27
C ILE A 307 13.47 19.20 -18.98
N LEU A 308 12.21 19.60 -18.87
CA LEU A 308 11.88 20.98 -18.50
C LEU A 308 11.95 21.23 -16.99
N ASN A 309 11.70 20.18 -16.19
CA ASN A 309 11.69 20.25 -14.74
C ASN A 309 12.21 18.92 -14.14
N THR A 310 13.24 19.00 -13.30
CA THR A 310 13.85 17.83 -12.64
C THR A 310 13.05 17.33 -11.43
N ASP A 311 12.00 18.05 -11.02
CA ASP A 311 10.99 17.64 -10.03
C ASP A 311 9.83 16.84 -10.66
N ALA A 312 9.93 16.56 -11.96
CA ALA A 312 9.05 15.66 -12.69
C ALA A 312 9.78 14.33 -13.02
N GLU A 313 10.61 13.85 -12.11
CA GLU A 313 11.49 12.68 -12.25
C GLU A 313 10.73 11.36 -12.32
N GLY A 314 9.61 11.23 -11.59
CA GLY A 314 8.85 9.98 -11.50
C GLY A 314 8.40 9.47 -12.86
N ARG A 315 7.90 10.34 -13.74
CA ARG A 315 7.47 9.93 -15.09
C ARG A 315 8.66 9.53 -15.97
N VAL A 316 9.84 10.12 -15.74
CA VAL A 316 11.06 9.84 -16.50
C VAL A 316 11.57 8.43 -16.18
N ILE A 317 11.61 8.04 -14.90
CA ILE A 317 12.02 6.68 -14.52
C ILE A 317 10.98 5.62 -14.91
N LEU A 318 9.68 5.98 -14.89
CA LEU A 318 8.60 5.09 -15.30
C LEU A 318 8.61 4.82 -16.80
N ALA A 319 9.03 5.77 -17.64
CA ALA A 319 9.10 5.57 -19.10
C ALA A 319 9.99 4.36 -19.48
N ASP A 320 11.17 4.23 -18.84
CA ASP A 320 12.04 3.08 -19.06
C ASP A 320 11.44 1.79 -18.49
N ALA A 321 10.76 1.85 -17.34
CA ALA A 321 10.10 0.69 -16.74
C ALA A 321 8.93 0.16 -17.57
N LEU A 322 8.11 1.06 -18.11
CA LEU A 322 7.00 0.74 -19.01
C LEU A 322 7.53 0.15 -20.34
N THR A 323 8.62 0.70 -20.89
CA THR A 323 9.28 0.10 -22.06
C THR A 323 9.83 -1.30 -21.74
N TYR A 324 10.43 -1.49 -20.56
CA TYR A 324 10.91 -2.80 -20.13
C TYR A 324 9.78 -3.82 -19.99
N ALA A 325 8.58 -3.38 -19.58
CA ALA A 325 7.40 -4.23 -19.42
C ALA A 325 6.97 -4.93 -20.73
N GLU A 326 7.19 -4.30 -21.89
CA GLU A 326 6.85 -4.84 -23.21
C GLU A 326 7.53 -6.19 -23.50
N LYS A 327 8.72 -6.42 -22.93
CA LYS A 327 9.47 -7.69 -23.08
C LYS A 327 8.69 -8.93 -22.62
N TYR A 328 7.68 -8.74 -21.78
CA TYR A 328 6.87 -9.80 -21.21
C TYR A 328 5.55 -10.05 -21.96
N ASN A 329 5.21 -9.26 -22.98
CA ASN A 329 3.92 -9.33 -23.69
C ASN A 329 2.71 -9.42 -22.72
N PRO A 330 2.52 -8.39 -21.86
CA PRO A 330 1.56 -8.43 -20.77
C PRO A 330 0.09 -8.52 -21.21
N GLU A 331 -0.76 -8.99 -20.29
CA GLU A 331 -2.22 -8.86 -20.39
C GLU A 331 -2.64 -7.42 -20.10
N VAL A 332 -2.05 -6.84 -19.05
CA VAL A 332 -2.27 -5.46 -18.60
C VAL A 332 -1.04 -4.96 -17.86
N VAL A 333 -0.77 -3.65 -17.96
CA VAL A 333 0.26 -2.95 -17.19
C VAL A 333 -0.44 -1.90 -16.34
N ILE A 334 -0.14 -1.88 -15.04
CA ILE A 334 -0.67 -0.89 -14.09
C ILE A 334 0.53 -0.26 -13.40
N ASP A 335 0.73 1.04 -13.60
CA ASP A 335 1.69 1.80 -12.79
C ASP A 335 1.03 2.45 -11.56
N ILE A 336 1.78 2.52 -10.47
CA ILE A 336 1.37 3.09 -9.19
C ILE A 336 2.44 4.08 -8.76
N ALA A 337 2.07 5.36 -8.63
CA ALA A 337 3.03 6.42 -8.39
C ALA A 337 2.46 7.59 -7.56
N THR A 338 3.26 8.08 -6.61
CA THR A 338 3.12 9.42 -6.00
C THR A 338 3.58 10.47 -7.02
N LEU A 339 2.81 10.65 -8.09
CA LEU A 339 3.33 11.30 -9.30
C LEU A 339 3.15 12.82 -9.32
N THR A 340 2.02 13.33 -8.81
CA THR A 340 1.70 14.75 -8.97
C THR A 340 1.00 15.32 -7.74
N GLY A 341 1.39 16.55 -7.35
CA GLY A 341 0.58 17.36 -6.43
C GLY A 341 -0.76 17.78 -7.03
N ALA A 342 -0.87 17.86 -8.37
CA ALA A 342 -2.10 18.21 -9.07
C ALA A 342 -3.24 17.22 -8.82
N ALA A 343 -2.94 15.91 -8.70
CA ALA A 343 -3.95 14.91 -8.34
C ALA A 343 -4.54 15.17 -6.94
N ILE A 344 -3.72 15.61 -5.99
CA ILE A 344 -4.18 15.99 -4.64
C ILE A 344 -5.04 17.26 -4.71
N VAL A 345 -4.67 18.24 -5.53
CA VAL A 345 -5.51 19.44 -5.74
C VAL A 345 -6.88 19.07 -6.31
N ALA A 346 -6.94 18.11 -7.24
CA ALA A 346 -8.17 17.70 -7.90
C ALA A 346 -9.09 16.82 -7.02
N LEU A 347 -8.52 15.84 -6.31
CA LEU A 347 -9.29 14.79 -5.60
C LEU A 347 -9.11 14.79 -4.08
N GLY A 348 -8.24 15.64 -3.55
CA GLY A 348 -7.86 15.65 -2.14
C GLY A 348 -7.07 14.41 -1.72
N GLU A 349 -7.08 14.13 -0.41
CA GLU A 349 -6.35 13.00 0.19
C GLU A 349 -7.20 11.72 0.34
N ARG A 350 -8.37 11.67 -0.28
CA ARG A 350 -9.36 10.61 -0.05
C ARG A 350 -9.48 9.60 -1.18
N ALA A 351 -9.13 10.00 -2.41
CA ALA A 351 -9.21 9.15 -3.59
C ALA A 351 -7.92 9.27 -4.43
N SER A 352 -7.52 8.17 -5.05
CA SER A 352 -6.41 8.17 -6.02
C SER A 352 -6.93 8.50 -7.42
N ALA A 353 -6.19 9.28 -8.20
CA ALA A 353 -6.49 9.47 -9.62
C ALA A 353 -6.11 8.21 -10.41
N ILE A 354 -6.98 7.76 -11.31
CA ILE A 354 -6.65 6.72 -12.30
C ILE A 354 -6.78 7.31 -13.71
N PHE A 355 -5.89 6.85 -14.59
CA PHE A 355 -5.84 7.24 -15.99
C PHE A 355 -5.83 5.96 -16.82
N THR A 356 -6.82 5.80 -17.69
CA THR A 356 -6.94 4.68 -18.62
C THR A 356 -7.94 5.04 -19.71
N ASP A 357 -7.72 4.58 -20.93
CA ASP A 357 -8.69 4.61 -22.03
C ASP A 357 -9.64 3.40 -21.99
N ASP A 358 -9.27 2.32 -21.30
CA ASP A 358 -10.13 1.16 -21.04
C ASP A 358 -11.22 1.45 -20.00
N ASP A 359 -12.46 1.64 -20.47
CA ASP A 359 -13.65 1.89 -19.65
C ASP A 359 -13.97 0.75 -18.67
N LYS A 360 -13.73 -0.50 -19.09
CA LYS A 360 -14.00 -1.66 -18.24
C LYS A 360 -13.01 -1.70 -17.09
N LEU A 361 -11.73 -1.47 -17.37
CA LEU A 361 -10.69 -1.43 -16.35
C LEU A 361 -10.96 -0.33 -15.33
N ALA A 362 -11.31 0.88 -15.79
CA ALA A 362 -11.68 1.98 -14.90
C ALA A 362 -12.82 1.60 -13.95
N LYS A 363 -13.91 1.05 -14.49
CA LYS A 363 -15.06 0.63 -13.71
C LYS A 363 -14.71 -0.47 -12.70
N ASP A 364 -13.91 -1.45 -13.11
CA ASP A 364 -13.46 -2.53 -12.22
C ASP A 364 -12.68 -1.95 -11.02
N PHE A 365 -11.82 -0.96 -11.24
CA PHE A 365 -11.11 -0.26 -10.16
C PHE A 365 -12.04 0.57 -9.25
N GLU A 366 -12.98 1.30 -9.82
CA GLU A 366 -13.98 2.08 -9.06
C GLU A 366 -14.81 1.17 -8.15
N GLU A 367 -15.31 0.05 -8.68
CA GLU A 367 -16.07 -0.93 -7.89
C GLU A 367 -15.25 -1.56 -6.77
N VAL A 368 -13.97 -1.86 -7.01
CA VAL A 368 -13.06 -2.37 -5.97
C VAL A 368 -12.77 -1.30 -4.93
N GLY A 369 -12.59 -0.05 -5.33
CA GLY A 369 -12.36 1.08 -4.42
C GLY A 369 -13.53 1.29 -3.46
N GLU A 370 -14.77 1.24 -3.97
CA GLU A 370 -15.98 1.31 -3.14
C GLU A 370 -16.09 0.14 -2.14
N LYS A 371 -15.77 -1.08 -2.57
CA LYS A 371 -15.84 -2.28 -1.71
C LYS A 371 -14.78 -2.28 -0.61
N THR A 372 -13.58 -1.79 -0.91
CA THR A 372 -12.41 -1.83 -0.01
C THR A 372 -12.26 -0.55 0.83
N GLY A 373 -12.91 0.55 0.42
CA GLY A 373 -12.74 1.87 1.00
C GLY A 373 -11.44 2.58 0.60
N GLU A 374 -10.76 2.08 -0.45
CA GLU A 374 -9.59 2.67 -1.09
C GLU A 374 -10.04 3.33 -2.40
N TYR A 375 -10.65 4.51 -2.30
CA TYR A 375 -11.34 5.15 -3.41
C TYR A 375 -10.41 5.53 -4.56
N VAL A 376 -10.95 5.45 -5.77
CA VAL A 376 -10.30 5.90 -7.01
C VAL A 376 -11.27 6.75 -7.82
N TRP A 377 -10.74 7.61 -8.68
CA TRP A 377 -11.54 8.39 -9.62
C TRP A 377 -10.83 8.53 -10.95
N ARG A 378 -11.53 8.22 -12.06
CA ARG A 378 -10.96 8.35 -13.40
C ARG A 378 -10.86 9.81 -13.83
N LEU A 379 -9.68 10.21 -14.27
CA LEU A 379 -9.44 11.50 -14.92
C LEU A 379 -9.30 11.31 -16.45
N PRO A 380 -9.68 12.31 -17.25
CA PRO A 380 -9.69 12.18 -18.70
C PRO A 380 -8.28 12.11 -19.32
N MET A 381 -8.17 11.43 -20.46
CA MET A 381 -6.96 11.33 -21.30
C MET A 381 -7.26 11.81 -22.73
N TRP A 382 -7.81 13.02 -22.86
CA TRP A 382 -8.17 13.58 -24.16
C TRP A 382 -6.93 13.97 -24.99
N GLU A 383 -7.06 13.93 -26.32
CA GLU A 383 -5.95 14.18 -27.27
C GLU A 383 -5.33 15.58 -27.12
N GLU A 384 -6.10 16.56 -26.66
CA GLU A 384 -5.61 17.92 -26.41
C GLU A 384 -4.43 17.95 -25.44
N TYR A 385 -4.42 17.08 -24.43
CA TYR A 385 -3.31 16.97 -23.47
C TYR A 385 -2.04 16.38 -24.10
N GLU A 386 -2.15 15.61 -25.20
CA GLU A 386 -0.97 15.05 -25.87
C GLU A 386 -0.09 16.15 -26.48
N ASN A 387 -0.71 17.20 -27.00
CA ASN A 387 0.03 18.32 -27.58
C ASN A 387 0.78 19.15 -26.53
N GLU A 388 0.33 19.11 -25.26
CA GLU A 388 0.99 19.80 -24.15
C GLU A 388 2.27 19.09 -23.68
N ILE A 389 2.45 17.81 -24.01
CA ILE A 389 3.61 17.00 -23.59
C ILE A 389 4.64 16.76 -24.70
N LYS A 390 4.40 17.24 -25.92
CA LYS A 390 5.37 17.16 -27.03
C LYS A 390 6.50 18.17 -26.78
N GLY A 391 7.74 17.68 -26.79
CA GLY A 391 8.93 18.52 -26.68
C GLY A 391 9.05 19.47 -27.87
N PHE A 392 9.72 20.62 -27.67
CA PHE A 392 9.84 21.67 -28.68
C PHE A 392 11.15 21.59 -29.47
N LEU A 393 12.16 20.91 -28.93
CA LEU A 393 13.52 20.79 -29.47
C LEU A 393 13.75 19.58 -30.35
#